data_AF-A0A1Y1L6N3-F1
#
_entry.id   AF-A0A1Y1L6N3-F1
#
_cell.length_a   1.000
_cell.length_b   1.000
_cell.length_c   1.000
_cell.angle_alpha   90.00
_cell.angle_beta   90.00
_cell.angle_gamma   90.00
#
_symmetry.space_group_name_H-M   'P 1'
#
loop_
_entity.id
_entity.type
_entity.pdbx_description
1 polymer ?
#
loop_
_entity_poly.entity_id
_entity_poly.type
_entity_poly.pdbx_seq_one_letter_code
_entity_poly.pdbx_strand_id
1 'polypeptide(L)'
;MVSRVIRDVSQIKIKTVGGIDTSVIEGDADSIFAKYRLPIDCEADLQNFEDALQNVADFNKILTEISTFGGRNTYDFIYRATQRIITNRFSADFSWLGRKGKRVFKNLHLASLLTSN
;
A
#
# COMPACT_ATOMS: atom_id res chain seq x y z
N MET A 1 -4.17 10.67 46.87
CA MET A 1 -5.24 11.30 46.06
C MET A 1 -5.14 10.74 44.66
N VAL A 2 -5.84 9.64 44.39
CA VAL A 2 -5.92 8.95 43.10
C VAL A 2 -7.22 9.39 42.41
N SER A 3 -7.16 9.77 41.13
CA SER A 3 -8.15 9.47 40.08
C SER A 3 -8.28 10.58 39.03
N ARG A 4 -8.03 10.24 37.77
CA ARG A 4 -8.99 10.27 36.65
C ARG A 4 -8.27 9.77 35.37
N VAL A 5 -8.37 8.47 35.06
CA VAL A 5 -9.34 7.89 34.10
C VAL A 5 -8.96 8.31 32.67
N ILE A 6 -8.06 7.61 31.95
CA ILE A 6 -8.27 6.37 31.18
C ILE A 6 -9.73 6.14 30.74
N ARG A 7 -10.10 6.66 29.56
CA ARG A 7 -11.20 6.26 28.65
C ARG A 7 -10.74 6.78 27.27
N ASP A 8 -10.45 6.00 26.23
CA ASP A 8 -11.06 4.75 25.78
C ASP A 8 -10.01 3.72 25.36
N VAL A 9 -10.05 2.57 26.02
CA VAL A 9 -9.35 1.34 25.64
C VAL A 9 -10.33 0.51 24.83
N SER A 10 -10.21 0.52 23.51
CA SER A 10 -10.94 -0.41 22.66
C SER A 10 -10.21 -1.76 22.65
N GLN A 11 -10.63 -2.62 23.60
CA GLN A 11 -10.59 -4.09 23.58
C GLN A 11 -9.22 -4.79 23.35
N ILE A 12 -8.42 -4.90 24.42
CA ILE A 12 -7.34 -5.89 24.53
C ILE A 12 -7.92 -7.14 25.20
N LYS A 13 -8.09 -8.25 24.48
CA LYS A 13 -8.35 -9.57 25.08
C LYS A 13 -7.00 -10.23 25.41
N ILE A 14 -6.60 -10.16 26.67
CA ILE A 14 -5.42 -10.88 27.17
C ILE A 14 -5.85 -12.33 27.48
N LYS A 15 -5.33 -13.30 26.72
CA LYS A 15 -5.31 -14.71 27.12
C LYS A 15 -3.89 -15.07 27.56
N THR A 16 -3.68 -15.21 28.85
CA THR A 16 -2.45 -15.75 29.43
C THR A 16 -2.45 -17.28 29.28
N VAL A 17 -1.41 -17.87 28.66
CA VAL A 17 -0.58 -18.96 29.22
C VAL A 17 0.65 -19.13 28.29
N GLY A 18 1.87 -18.93 28.81
CA GLY A 18 3.11 -19.38 28.15
C GLY A 18 4.05 -18.26 27.70
N GLY A 19 5.09 -18.01 28.50
CA GLY A 19 6.16 -17.06 28.20
C GLY A 19 7.15 -17.61 27.18
N ILE A 20 6.97 -17.21 25.92
CA ILE A 20 8.03 -16.90 24.97
C ILE A 20 7.50 -15.69 24.22
N ASP A 21 8.00 -14.50 24.54
CA ASP A 21 7.57 -13.24 23.95
C ASP A 21 8.03 -13.18 22.48
N THR A 22 7.29 -13.86 21.62
CA THR A 22 7.29 -13.59 20.20
C THR A 22 6.11 -12.68 19.97
N SER A 23 6.36 -11.40 19.74
CA SER A 23 5.34 -10.49 19.23
C SER A 23 4.92 -11.00 17.86
N VAL A 24 3.92 -11.87 17.83
CA VAL A 24 3.22 -12.23 16.61
C VAL A 24 2.48 -10.96 16.20
N ILE A 25 3.11 -10.17 15.33
CA ILE A 25 2.41 -9.23 14.48
C ILE A 25 1.37 -10.12 13.79
N GLU A 26 0.09 -9.98 14.13
CA GLU A 26 -0.98 -10.54 13.32
C GLU A 26 -0.75 -9.94 11.94
N GLY A 27 -0.09 -10.70 11.07
CA GLY A 27 0.12 -10.32 9.69
C GLY A 27 -1.27 -10.13 9.12
N ASP A 28 -1.60 -8.88 8.84
CA ASP A 28 -2.88 -8.45 8.31
C ASP A 28 -3.19 -9.33 7.10
N ALA A 29 -4.13 -10.27 7.26
CA ALA A 29 -4.53 -11.18 6.18
C ALA A 29 -5.14 -10.41 4.98
N ASP A 30 -5.33 -9.10 5.13
CA ASP A 30 -5.80 -8.14 4.14
C ASP A 30 -4.69 -7.25 3.53
N SER A 31 -3.41 -7.45 3.85
CA SER A 31 -2.30 -6.66 3.26
C SER A 31 -2.26 -6.76 1.73
N ILE A 32 -2.03 -5.64 1.05
CA ILE A 32 -1.95 -5.60 -0.43
C ILE A 32 -0.81 -6.46 -0.97
N PHE A 33 0.28 -6.61 -0.19
CA PHE A 33 1.43 -7.43 -0.57
C PHE A 33 1.16 -8.93 -0.44
N ALA A 34 0.18 -9.31 0.38
CA ALA A 34 -0.31 -10.67 0.47
C ALA A 34 -1.39 -10.96 -0.59
N LYS A 35 -2.23 -9.96 -0.90
CA LYS A 35 -3.36 -10.08 -1.84
C LYS A 35 -2.96 -10.01 -3.32
N TYR A 36 -1.95 -9.21 -3.66
CA TYR A 36 -1.50 -9.00 -5.04
C TYR A 36 -0.05 -9.42 -5.22
N ARG A 37 0.28 -9.83 -6.45
CA ARG A 37 1.64 -10.20 -6.83
C ARG A 37 2.47 -8.94 -7.09
N LEU A 38 2.98 -8.35 -6.01
CA LEU A 38 3.86 -7.19 -6.05
C LEU A 38 5.34 -7.61 -5.93
N PRO A 39 6.28 -6.95 -6.62
CA PRO A 39 6.06 -5.86 -7.57
C PRO A 39 5.53 -6.37 -8.93
N ILE A 40 4.63 -5.61 -9.54
CA ILE A 40 3.99 -5.89 -10.83
C ILE A 40 5.04 -5.92 -11.94
N ASP A 41 5.06 -7.00 -12.71
CA ASP A 41 6.04 -7.23 -13.79
C ASP A 41 5.40 -7.68 -15.11
N CYS A 42 4.06 -7.74 -15.17
CA CYS A 42 3.30 -8.10 -16.37
C CYS A 42 1.92 -7.42 -16.42
N GLU A 43 1.30 -7.44 -17.59
CA GLU A 43 0.03 -6.74 -17.82
C GLU A 43 -1.16 -7.33 -17.07
N ALA A 44 -1.22 -8.66 -16.93
CA ALA A 44 -2.31 -9.31 -16.21
C ALA A 44 -2.32 -8.90 -14.73
N ASP A 45 -1.14 -8.84 -14.11
CA ASP A 45 -0.99 -8.40 -12.71
C ASP A 45 -1.34 -6.91 -12.57
N LEU A 46 -0.97 -6.08 -13.56
CA LEU A 46 -1.36 -4.66 -13.59
C LEU A 46 -2.88 -4.49 -13.66
N GLN A 47 -3.54 -5.20 -14.57
CA GLN A 47 -4.97 -5.07 -14.77
C GLN A 47 -5.75 -5.48 -13.51
N ASN A 48 -5.38 -6.61 -12.89
CA ASN A 48 -5.97 -7.04 -11.62
C ASN A 48 -5.81 -5.98 -10.51
N PHE A 49 -4.66 -5.29 -10.48
CA PHE A 49 -4.42 -4.23 -9.51
C PHE A 49 -5.24 -2.97 -9.82
N GLU A 50 -5.33 -2.59 -11.09
CA GLU A 50 -6.14 -1.45 -11.55
C GLU A 50 -7.63 -1.66 -11.26
N ASP A 51 -8.16 -2.87 -11.48
CA ASP A 51 -9.55 -3.21 -11.19
C ASP A 51 -9.86 -3.05 -9.68
N ALA A 52 -8.91 -3.38 -8.82
CA ALA A 52 -9.06 -3.16 -7.37
C ALA A 52 -9.10 -1.68 -7.00
N LEU A 53 -8.27 -0.86 -7.66
CA LEU A 53 -8.21 0.58 -7.42
C LEU A 53 -9.46 1.33 -7.89
N GLN A 54 -10.33 0.71 -8.68
CA GLN A 54 -11.65 1.28 -9.02
C GLN A 54 -12.61 1.28 -7.83
N ASN A 55 -12.46 0.35 -6.90
CA ASN A 55 -13.28 0.30 -5.70
C ASN A 55 -12.74 1.30 -4.67
N VAL A 56 -13.58 2.24 -4.24
CA VAL A 56 -13.19 3.30 -3.28
C VAL A 56 -12.74 2.74 -1.93
N ALA A 57 -13.33 1.64 -1.47
CA ALA A 57 -12.95 1.02 -0.19
C ALA A 57 -11.54 0.39 -0.29
N ASP A 58 -11.28 -0.37 -1.36
CA ASP A 58 -9.97 -0.97 -1.59
C ASP A 58 -8.92 0.10 -1.87
N PHE A 59 -9.23 1.13 -2.66
CA PHE A 59 -8.36 2.27 -2.90
C PHE A 59 -7.88 2.93 -1.60
N ASN A 60 -8.81 3.25 -0.68
CA ASN A 60 -8.46 3.88 0.59
C ASN A 60 -7.64 2.97 1.51
N LYS A 61 -7.92 1.65 1.51
CA LYS A 61 -7.11 0.67 2.23
C LYS A 61 -5.69 0.63 1.69
N ILE A 62 -5.55 0.51 0.38
CA ILE A 62 -4.25 0.47 -0.32
C ILE A 62 -3.47 1.78 -0.07
N LEU A 63 -4.15 2.93 -0.15
CA LEU A 63 -3.54 4.23 0.13
C LEU A 63 -3.01 4.32 1.57
N THR A 64 -3.79 3.84 2.54
CA THR A 64 -3.39 3.81 3.95
C THR A 64 -2.15 2.93 4.14
N GLU A 65 -2.10 1.75 3.51
CA GLU A 65 -0.94 0.86 3.61
C GLU A 65 0.30 1.46 2.95
N ILE A 66 0.19 2.02 1.75
CA ILE A 66 1.33 2.65 1.05
C ILE A 66 1.83 3.90 1.79
N SER A 67 0.94 4.63 2.47
CA SER A 67 1.31 5.80 3.26
C SER A 67 2.34 5.48 4.36
N THR A 68 2.40 4.22 4.81
CA THR A 68 3.39 3.75 5.80
C THR A 68 4.84 3.83 5.31
N PHE A 69 5.08 3.87 3.99
CA PHE A 69 6.43 3.99 3.46
C PHE A 69 7.06 5.36 3.73
N GLY A 70 6.22 6.38 3.90
CA GLY A 70 6.64 7.75 4.13
C GLY A 70 7.61 8.29 3.07
N GLY A 71 8.26 9.40 3.40
CA GLY A 71 9.22 10.08 2.54
C GLY A 71 9.53 11.44 3.15
N ARG A 72 10.73 11.99 2.87
CA ARG A 72 11.05 13.34 3.34
C ARG A 72 10.22 14.40 2.61
N ASN A 73 9.82 14.10 1.39
CA ASN A 73 8.99 14.92 0.52
C ASN A 73 8.16 14.01 -0.39
N THR A 74 7.25 14.61 -1.16
CA THR A 74 6.37 13.88 -2.10
C THR A 74 7.15 13.08 -3.14
N TYR A 75 8.28 13.60 -3.63
CA TYR A 75 9.10 12.88 -4.61
C TYR A 75 9.67 11.59 -4.03
N ASP A 76 10.23 11.66 -2.81
CA ASP A 76 10.77 10.49 -2.12
C ASP A 76 9.68 9.46 -1.83
N PHE A 77 8.49 9.91 -1.43
CA PHE A 77 7.33 9.03 -1.21
C PHE A 77 6.93 8.31 -2.51
N ILE A 78 6.71 9.06 -3.60
CA ILE A 78 6.32 8.49 -4.89
C ILE A 78 7.38 7.48 -5.36
N TYR A 79 8.67 7.84 -5.26
CA TYR A 79 9.76 6.95 -5.64
C TYR A 79 9.75 5.63 -4.84
N ARG A 80 9.67 5.72 -3.51
CA ARG A 80 9.67 4.56 -2.60
C ARG A 80 8.44 3.67 -2.80
N ALA A 81 7.26 4.28 -2.90
CA ALA A 81 6.01 3.57 -3.13
C ALA A 81 6.02 2.85 -4.48
N THR A 82 6.40 3.57 -5.55
CA THR A 82 6.43 3.00 -6.91
C THR A 82 7.37 1.80 -6.99
N GLN A 83 8.55 1.87 -6.37
CA GLN A 83 9.51 0.75 -6.36
C GLN A 83 8.99 -0.53 -5.69
N ARG A 84 8.01 -0.42 -4.78
CA ARG A 84 7.37 -1.57 -4.13
C ARG A 84 6.23 -2.15 -4.96
N ILE A 85 5.61 -1.33 -5.81
CA ILE A 85 4.39 -1.69 -6.55
C ILE A 85 4.72 -2.21 -7.95
N ILE A 86 5.70 -1.63 -8.65
CA ILE A 86 6.01 -1.97 -10.04
C ILE A 86 7.53 -2.20 -10.22
N THR A 87 7.91 -3.19 -11.03
CA THR A 87 9.33 -3.40 -11.34
C THR A 87 9.87 -2.32 -12.26
N ASN A 88 11.16 -2.01 -12.15
CA ASN A 88 11.84 -1.10 -13.09
C ASN A 88 11.75 -1.57 -14.55
N ARG A 89 11.72 -2.90 -14.76
CA ARG A 89 11.63 -3.52 -16.08
C ARG A 89 10.30 -3.20 -16.73
N PHE A 90 9.20 -3.45 -16.02
CA PHE A 90 7.86 -3.23 -16.54
C PHE A 90 7.48 -1.74 -16.56
N SER A 91 7.95 -0.95 -15.60
CA SER A 91 7.75 0.51 -15.60
C SER A 91 8.43 1.20 -16.80
N ALA A 92 9.43 0.59 -17.42
CA ALA A 92 10.10 1.12 -18.61
C ALA A 92 9.16 1.26 -19.81
N ASP A 93 8.08 0.48 -19.88
CA ASP A 93 7.06 0.53 -20.94
C ASP A 93 6.10 1.72 -20.80
N PHE A 94 6.21 2.45 -19.69
CA PHE A 94 5.35 3.58 -19.38
C PHE A 94 6.12 4.89 -19.43
N SER A 95 5.37 5.95 -19.71
CA SER A 95 5.79 7.32 -19.42
C SER A 95 4.58 8.15 -19.05
N TRP A 96 4.80 9.25 -18.33
CA TRP A 96 3.71 10.07 -17.84
C TRP A 96 2.71 10.50 -18.94
N LEU A 97 3.21 10.88 -20.12
CA LEU A 97 2.40 11.35 -21.26
C LEU A 97 2.39 10.40 -22.46
N GLY A 98 2.95 9.18 -22.36
CA GLY A 98 3.05 8.25 -23.49
C GLY A 98 4.09 8.64 -24.56
N ARG A 99 5.18 9.30 -24.16
CA ARG A 99 6.27 9.69 -25.06
C ARG A 99 7.03 8.47 -25.59
N LYS A 100 7.53 8.57 -26.82
CA LYS A 100 8.34 7.53 -27.49
C LYS A 100 7.62 6.18 -27.64
N GLY A 101 6.31 6.21 -27.93
CA GLY A 101 5.50 5.00 -28.12
C GLY A 101 5.21 4.22 -26.84
N LYS A 102 5.54 4.79 -25.67
CA LYS A 102 5.26 4.20 -24.37
C LYS A 102 3.79 4.39 -24.00
N ARG A 103 3.32 3.57 -23.07
CA ARG A 103 1.97 3.68 -22.51
C ARG A 103 1.85 4.88 -21.58
N VAL A 104 0.65 5.44 -21.49
CA VAL A 104 0.36 6.65 -20.70
C VAL A 104 0.14 6.26 -19.24
N PHE A 105 1.07 6.61 -18.35
CA PHE A 105 0.99 6.26 -16.94
C PHE A 105 -0.09 7.05 -16.19
N LYS A 106 -0.27 8.35 -16.49
CA LYS A 106 -1.21 9.23 -15.76
C LYS A 106 -2.69 8.81 -15.87
N ASN A 107 -3.01 7.91 -16.80
CA ASN A 107 -4.37 7.42 -17.01
C ASN A 107 -4.69 6.20 -16.13
N LEU A 108 -3.68 5.62 -15.48
CA LEU A 108 -3.86 4.51 -14.55
C LEU A 108 -4.40 5.02 -13.21
N HIS A 109 -5.26 4.22 -12.57
CA HIS A 109 -5.68 4.46 -11.19
C HIS A 109 -4.49 4.42 -10.22
N LEU A 110 -3.46 3.63 -10.52
CA LEU A 110 -2.19 3.65 -9.79
C LEU A 110 -1.53 5.04 -9.77
N ALA A 111 -1.63 5.81 -10.85
CA ALA A 111 -1.08 7.17 -10.86
C ALA A 111 -1.85 8.07 -9.88
N SER A 112 -3.18 7.99 -9.87
CA SER A 112 -4.03 8.71 -8.92
C SER A 112 -3.70 8.34 -7.48
N LEU A 113 -3.50 7.05 -7.20
CA LEU A 113 -3.09 6.54 -5.89
C LEU A 113 -1.78 7.19 -5.39
N LEU A 114 -0.76 7.23 -6.25
CA LEU A 114 0.55 7.78 -5.91
C LEU A 114 0.56 9.30 -5.73
N THR A 115 -0.34 10.02 -6.41
CA THR A 115 -0.43 11.49 -6.33
C THR A 115 -1.47 12.00 -5.31
N SER A 116 -2.18 11.12 -4.61
CA SER A 116 -3.24 11.48 -3.66
C SER A 116 -2.75 11.86 -2.25
N ASN A 117 -1.43 12.03 -2.06
CA ASN A 117 -0.80 12.29 -0.76
C ASN A 117 -0.72 13.79 -0.43
#